data_AF-A0A5M8QKB5-F1
#
_entry.id   AF-A0A5M8QKB5-F1
#
_cell.length_a   1.000
_cell.length_b   1.000
_cell.length_c   1.000
_cell.angle_alpha   90.00
_cell.angle_beta   90.00
_cell.angle_gamma   90.00
#
_symmetry.space_group_name_H-M   'P 1'
#
loop_
_entity.id
_entity.type
_entity.pdbx_description
1 polymer ?
#
loop_
_entity_poly.entity_id
_entity_poly.type
_entity_poly.pdbx_seq_one_letter_code
_entity_poly.pdbx_strand_id
1 'polypeptide(L)'
;MVKFIIAIIIGLTLVISSNIIGYYRGPFSILATAVLPFIIVAGVNYRLYKINFLAAVLYGYGILLLNDLLIRMYAGGTHDQVGKAWISLFTFIGFVLITSSMLVYAFTTVSVTEKINRKRISNLLAVVISGLLTATFYLRILGDV
;
A
#
# COMPACT_ATOMS: atom_id res chain seq x y z
N MET A 1 19.51 -4.23 -9.67
CA MET A 1 19.01 -5.03 -8.54
C MET A 1 19.12 -4.30 -7.21
N VAL A 2 20.30 -3.79 -6.82
CA VAL A 2 20.49 -3.08 -5.53
C VAL A 2 19.51 -1.91 -5.30
N LYS A 3 19.28 -1.06 -6.30
CA LYS A 3 18.34 0.09 -6.20
C LYS A 3 16.86 -0.31 -6.00
N PHE A 4 16.47 -1.50 -6.45
CA PHE A 4 15.13 -2.07 -6.24
C PHE A 4 14.96 -2.50 -4.78
N ILE A 5 15.98 -3.17 -4.25
CA ILE A 5 15.99 -3.70 -2.88
C ILE A 5 15.94 -2.56 -1.85
N ILE A 6 16.63 -1.45 -2.11
CA ILE A 6 16.64 -0.28 -1.21
C ILE A 6 15.23 0.27 -0.98
N ALA A 7 14.43 0.44 -2.04
CA ALA A 7 13.06 0.95 -1.90
C ALA A 7 12.19 0.03 -1.04
N ILE A 8 12.34 -1.29 -1.24
CA ILE A 8 11.62 -2.31 -0.46
C ILE A 8 12.03 -2.28 1.01
N ILE A 9 13.33 -2.21 1.29
CA ILE A 9 13.85 -2.14 2.67
C ILE A 9 13.35 -0.88 3.37
N ILE A 10 13.41 0.28 2.70
CA ILE A 10 12.94 1.55 3.27
C ILE A 10 11.46 1.45 3.63
N GLY A 11 10.61 1.01 2.70
CA GLY A 11 9.17 0.93 2.97
C GLY A 11 8.82 -0.05 4.09
N LEU A 12 9.45 -1.22 4.13
CA LEU A 12 9.26 -2.19 5.23
C LEU A 12 9.73 -1.62 6.57
N THR A 13 10.90 -0.99 6.59
CA THR A 13 11.46 -0.37 7.80
C THR A 13 10.51 0.71 8.34
N LEU A 14 9.96 1.55 7.47
CA LEU A 14 9.01 2.59 7.85
C LEU A 14 7.72 2.01 8.44
N VAL A 15 7.11 1.01 7.78
CA VAL A 15 5.89 0.35 8.28
C VAL A 15 6.14 -0.34 9.62
N ILE A 16 7.24 -1.09 9.76
CA ILE A 16 7.58 -1.79 11.00
C ILE A 16 7.84 -0.77 12.12
N SER A 17 8.64 0.27 11.85
CA SER A 17 8.96 1.30 12.85
C SER A 17 7.71 2.05 13.31
N SER A 18 6.80 2.37 12.39
CA SER A 18 5.52 2.98 12.74
C SER A 18 4.72 2.10 13.69
N ASN A 19 4.65 0.79 13.42
CA ASN A 19 3.90 -0.16 14.24
C ASN A 19 4.56 -0.44 15.59
N ILE A 20 5.89 -0.38 15.71
CA ILE A 20 6.61 -0.39 16.99
C ILE A 20 6.22 0.82 17.84
N ILE A 21 6.15 2.01 17.25
CA ILE A 21 5.64 3.21 17.96
C ILE A 21 4.17 3.02 18.34
N GLY A 22 3.39 2.44 17.42
CA GLY A 22 1.99 2.10 17.63
C GLY A 22 1.73 1.18 18.80
N TYR A 23 2.59 0.20 19.07
CA TYR A 23 2.47 -0.67 20.24
C TYR A 23 2.37 0.11 21.56
N TYR A 24 3.15 1.20 21.68
CA TYR A 24 3.07 2.09 22.84
C TYR A 24 1.96 3.15 22.71
N ARG A 25 1.52 3.45 21.49
CA ARG A 25 0.53 4.49 21.17
C ARG A 25 -0.36 4.07 19.98
N GLY A 26 -1.32 3.18 20.22
CA GLY A 26 -2.19 2.62 19.16
C GLY A 26 -2.76 3.66 18.17
N PRO A 27 -3.33 4.79 18.66
CA PRO A 27 -3.87 5.83 17.77
C PRO A 27 -2.87 6.39 16.76
N PHE A 28 -1.57 6.43 17.08
CA PHE A 28 -0.55 6.90 16.14
C PHE A 28 -0.48 6.03 14.88
N SER A 29 -0.39 4.71 15.03
CA SER A 29 -0.30 3.80 13.87
C SER A 29 -1.58 3.76 13.06
N ILE A 30 -2.74 3.85 13.72
CA ILE A 30 -4.04 3.91 13.04
C ILE A 30 -4.09 5.13 12.12
N LEU A 31 -3.79 6.32 12.63
CA LEU A 31 -3.75 7.55 11.83
C LEU A 31 -2.67 7.52 10.75
N ALA A 32 -1.50 6.97 11.07
CA ALA A 32 -0.40 6.84 10.12
C ALA A 32 -0.75 5.96 8.91
N THR A 33 -1.68 5.01 9.04
CA THR A 33 -2.11 4.09 7.96
C THR A 33 -2.62 4.80 6.72
N ALA A 34 -3.31 5.94 6.87
CA ALA A 34 -3.77 6.68 5.70
C ALA A 34 -2.62 7.31 4.91
N VAL A 35 -1.54 7.70 5.58
CA VAL A 35 -0.51 8.56 5.00
C VAL A 35 0.77 7.81 4.68
N LEU A 36 1.22 6.92 5.56
CA LEU A 36 2.52 6.28 5.46
C LEU A 36 2.64 5.30 4.27
N PRO A 37 1.70 4.35 4.05
CA PRO A 37 1.66 3.55 2.84
C PRO A 37 1.61 4.42 1.58
N PHE A 38 0.85 5.52 1.60
CA PHE A 38 0.78 6.46 0.50
C PHE A 38 2.14 7.12 0.20
N ILE A 39 2.87 7.61 1.20
CA ILE A 39 4.21 8.20 1.00
C ILE A 39 5.18 7.18 0.40
N ILE A 40 5.12 5.92 0.87
CA ILE A 40 6.00 4.85 0.36
C ILE A 40 5.67 4.55 -1.11
N VAL A 41 4.38 4.37 -1.41
CA VAL A 41 3.91 4.06 -2.76
C VAL A 41 4.13 5.24 -3.71
N ALA A 42 3.73 6.45 -3.33
CA ALA A 42 3.82 7.62 -4.19
C ALA A 42 5.27 8.11 -4.36
N GLY A 43 6.06 8.11 -3.28
CA GLY A 43 7.43 8.67 -3.29
C GLY A 43 8.50 7.61 -3.49
N VAL A 44 8.64 6.70 -2.52
CA VAL A 44 9.77 5.75 -2.45
C VAL A 44 9.77 4.80 -3.64
N ASN A 45 8.59 4.35 -4.09
CA ASN A 45 8.46 3.40 -5.20
C ASN A 45 8.58 4.02 -6.60
N TYR A 46 8.83 5.32 -6.74
CA TYR A 46 8.92 5.97 -8.06
C TYR A 46 9.84 5.24 -9.04
N ARG A 47 11.05 4.87 -8.59
CA ARG A 47 12.03 4.14 -9.41
C ARG A 47 11.58 2.71 -9.70
N LEU A 48 10.84 2.11 -8.76
CA LEU A 48 10.31 0.75 -8.88
C LEU A 48 9.30 0.66 -10.03
N TYR A 49 8.40 1.65 -10.17
CA TYR A 49 7.45 1.71 -11.28
C TYR A 49 8.12 1.77 -12.66
N LYS A 50 9.27 2.43 -12.77
CA LYS A 50 10.02 2.50 -14.04
C LYS A 50 10.70 1.18 -14.40
N ILE A 51 11.16 0.42 -13.40
CA ILE A 51 11.88 -0.84 -13.61
C ILE A 51 10.90 -2.00 -13.80
N ASN A 52 9.97 -2.17 -12.87
CA ASN A 52 8.97 -3.23 -12.88
C ASN A 52 7.68 -2.73 -12.21
N PHE A 53 6.74 -2.30 -13.06
CA PHE A 53 5.47 -1.74 -12.63
C PHE A 53 4.62 -2.73 -11.83
N LEU A 54 4.53 -3.99 -12.26
CA LEU A 54 3.76 -5.02 -11.57
C LEU A 54 4.31 -5.27 -10.16
N ALA A 55 5.63 -5.40 -10.02
CA ALA A 55 6.26 -5.56 -8.71
C ALA A 55 6.00 -4.36 -7.79
N ALA A 56 6.01 -3.13 -8.34
CA ALA A 56 5.70 -1.92 -7.58
C ALA A 56 4.26 -1.90 -7.05
N VAL A 57 3.30 -2.34 -7.89
CA VAL A 57 1.88 -2.43 -7.53
C VAL A 57 1.67 -3.49 -6.45
N LEU A 58 2.18 -4.70 -6.65
CA LEU A 58 2.06 -5.80 -5.68
C LEU A 58 2.70 -5.41 -4.35
N TYR A 59 3.88 -4.80 -4.38
CA TYR A 59 4.55 -4.31 -3.19
C TYR A 59 3.76 -3.22 -2.47
N GLY A 60 3.18 -2.27 -3.21
CA GLY A 60 2.41 -1.18 -2.60
C GLY A 60 1.14 -1.65 -1.90
N TYR A 61 0.36 -2.54 -2.52
CA TYR A 61 -0.78 -3.17 -1.86
C TYR A 61 -0.35 -4.09 -0.72
N GLY A 62 0.74 -4.85 -0.90
CA GLY A 62 1.31 -5.69 0.15
C GLY A 62 1.72 -4.90 1.39
N ILE A 63 2.28 -3.69 1.22
CA ILE A 63 2.62 -2.82 2.33
C ILE A 63 1.39 -2.33 3.10
N LEU A 64 0.31 -2.02 2.39
CA LEU A 64 -0.95 -1.60 3.03
C LEU A 64 -1.53 -2.75 3.87
N LEU A 65 -1.61 -3.95 3.29
CA LEU A 65 -2.11 -5.13 4.00
C LEU A 65 -1.21 -5.50 5.19
N LEU A 66 0.11 -5.44 5.01
CA LEU A 66 1.06 -5.68 6.09
C LEU A 66 0.89 -4.67 7.23
N ASN A 67 0.71 -3.38 6.89
CA ASN A 67 0.49 -2.36 7.90
C ASN A 67 -0.81 -2.58 8.68
N ASP A 68 -1.93 -2.85 7.99
CA ASP A 68 -3.21 -3.17 8.65
C ASP A 68 -3.10 -4.40 9.57
N LEU A 69 -2.47 -5.47 9.07
CA LEU A 69 -2.23 -6.70 9.83
C LEU A 69 -1.40 -6.44 11.10
N LEU A 70 -0.31 -5.65 10.99
CA LEU A 70 0.52 -5.29 12.14
C LEU A 70 -0.24 -4.44 13.14
N ILE A 71 -1.17 -3.59 12.71
CA ILE A 71 -1.98 -2.82 13.64
C ILE A 71 -2.90 -3.75 14.43
N ARG A 72 -3.64 -4.61 13.73
CA ARG A 72 -4.62 -5.51 14.34
C ARG A 72 -3.98 -6.52 15.29
N MET A 73 -2.82 -7.06 14.92
CA MET A 73 -2.16 -8.12 15.68
C MET A 73 -1.14 -7.60 16.72
N TYR A 74 -0.60 -6.39 16.55
CA TYR A 74 0.52 -5.91 17.35
C TYR A 74 0.33 -4.50 17.92
N ALA A 75 0.05 -3.48 17.10
CA ALA A 75 -0.04 -2.10 17.60
C ALA A 75 -1.26 -1.84 18.48
N GLY A 76 -2.31 -2.66 18.37
CA GLY A 76 -3.53 -2.57 19.17
C GLY A 76 -4.63 -1.77 18.48
N GLY A 77 -5.66 -1.39 19.25
CA GLY A 77 -6.86 -0.72 18.74
C GLY A 77 -7.99 -1.68 18.32
N THR A 78 -7.85 -2.97 18.62
CA THR A 78 -8.87 -4.00 18.34
C THR A 78 -9.71 -4.38 19.57
N HIS A 79 -9.46 -3.75 20.73
CA HIS A 79 -10.13 -4.06 21.99
C HIS A 79 -11.60 -3.64 22.05
N ASP A 80 -11.99 -2.67 21.21
CA ASP A 80 -13.37 -2.19 21.11
C ASP A 80 -13.77 -1.98 19.65
N GLN A 81 -15.08 -1.88 19.41
CA GLN A 81 -15.64 -1.74 18.06
C GLN A 81 -15.29 -0.41 17.40
N VAL A 82 -15.08 0.65 18.18
CA VAL A 82 -14.72 1.97 17.66
C VAL A 82 -13.30 1.93 17.08
N GLY A 83 -12.36 1.33 17.81
CA GLY A 83 -11.00 1.11 17.34
C GLY A 83 -10.93 0.29 16.05
N LYS A 84 -11.68 -0.83 15.97
CA LYS A 84 -11.76 -1.64 14.74
C LYS A 84 -12.35 -0.87 13.55
N ALA A 85 -13.35 -0.02 13.80
CA ALA A 85 -13.93 0.84 12.77
C ALA A 85 -12.91 1.88 12.27
N TRP A 86 -12.12 2.48 13.16
CA TRP A 86 -11.06 3.41 12.79
C TRP A 86 -9.95 2.75 11.96
N ILE A 87 -9.49 1.57 12.37
CA ILE A 87 -8.50 0.79 11.59
C ILE A 87 -9.05 0.59 10.17
N SER A 88 -10.29 0.12 10.05
CA SER A 88 -10.91 -0.15 8.75
C SER A 88 -11.08 1.10 7.90
N LEU A 89 -11.48 2.21 8.50
CA LEU A 89 -11.62 3.49 7.81
C LEU A 89 -10.27 4.00 7.29
N PHE A 90 -9.23 4.01 8.11
CA PHE A 90 -7.92 4.51 7.70
C PHE A 90 -7.22 3.59 6.71
N THR A 91 -7.43 2.28 6.80
CA THR A 91 -6.99 1.33 5.76
C THR A 91 -7.71 1.57 4.44
N PHE A 92 -9.02 1.85 4.45
CA PHE A 92 -9.76 2.22 3.25
C PHE A 92 -9.28 3.54 2.64
N ILE A 93 -9.05 4.57 3.45
CA ILE A 93 -8.47 5.85 2.98
C ILE A 93 -7.09 5.60 2.37
N GLY A 94 -6.24 4.83 3.05
CA GLY A 94 -4.92 4.43 2.55
C GLY A 94 -5.02 3.68 1.21
N PHE A 95 -5.97 2.75 1.08
CA PHE A 95 -6.25 2.03 -0.16
C PHE A 95 -6.58 2.97 -1.33
N VAL A 96 -7.48 3.93 -1.12
CA VAL A 96 -7.85 4.92 -2.14
C VAL A 96 -6.64 5.77 -2.55
N LEU A 97 -5.85 6.23 -1.58
CA LEU A 97 -4.68 7.07 -1.84
C LEU A 97 -3.58 6.30 -2.59
N ILE A 98 -3.25 5.07 -2.19
CA ILE A 98 -2.25 4.28 -2.91
C ILE A 98 -2.74 3.93 -4.33
N THR A 99 -4.02 3.56 -4.47
CA THR A 99 -4.60 3.17 -5.77
C THR A 99 -4.57 4.33 -6.74
N SER A 100 -5.00 5.52 -6.30
CA SER A 100 -4.96 6.73 -7.12
C SER A 100 -3.52 7.08 -7.56
N SER A 101 -2.54 6.98 -6.66
CA SER A 101 -1.13 7.22 -7.01
C SER A 101 -0.60 6.22 -8.05
N MET A 102 -0.94 4.94 -7.93
CA MET A 102 -0.56 3.90 -8.88
C MET A 102 -1.20 4.13 -10.26
N LEU A 103 -2.46 4.56 -10.30
CA LEU A 103 -3.14 4.93 -11.54
C LEU A 103 -2.42 6.10 -12.22
N VAL A 104 -2.05 7.15 -11.48
CA VAL A 104 -1.24 8.26 -12.02
C VAL A 104 0.08 7.74 -12.61
N TYR A 105 0.76 6.80 -11.92
CA TYR A 105 1.99 6.20 -12.44
C TYR A 105 1.78 5.33 -13.67
N ALA A 106 0.63 4.66 -13.82
CA ALA A 106 0.31 3.87 -15.00
C ALA A 106 0.31 4.72 -16.28
N PHE A 107 -0.07 6.00 -16.19
CA PHE A 107 -0.10 6.93 -17.31
C PHE A 107 1.24 7.64 -17.56
N THR A 108 2.01 7.94 -16.51
CA THR A 108 3.23 8.77 -16.59
C THR A 108 4.52 7.99 -16.88
N THR A 109 4.56 6.69 -16.63
CA THR A 109 5.78 5.87 -16.80
C THR A 109 6.01 5.33 -18.21
N VAL A 110 5.12 5.61 -19.16
CA VAL A 110 5.21 5.08 -20.53
C VAL A 110 5.86 6.12 -21.46
N SER A 111 7.04 5.80 -22.00
CA SER A 111 7.79 6.64 -22.96
C SER A 111 7.15 6.63 -24.35
N VAL A 112 7.36 7.73 -25.10
CA VAL A 112 6.77 8.00 -26.42
C VAL A 112 7.30 7.04 -27.49
N THR A 113 6.66 5.89 -27.69
CA THR A 113 6.90 5.00 -28.85
C THR A 113 5.66 4.12 -29.09
N GLU A 114 5.37 3.73 -30.34
CA GLU A 114 4.09 3.11 -30.80
C GLU A 114 3.46 1.99 -29.92
N LYS A 115 4.20 1.33 -29.02
CA LYS A 115 3.66 0.37 -28.05
C LYS A 115 3.04 1.00 -26.78
N ILE A 116 2.81 2.32 -26.75
CA ILE A 116 2.25 3.06 -25.60
C ILE A 116 0.94 2.44 -25.09
N ASN A 117 -0.03 2.20 -25.98
CA ASN A 117 -1.38 1.81 -25.56
C ASN A 117 -1.41 0.43 -24.88
N ARG A 118 -0.69 -0.56 -25.43
CA ARG A 118 -0.63 -1.91 -24.83
C ARG A 118 0.02 -1.89 -23.44
N LYS A 119 1.11 -1.12 -23.27
CA LYS A 119 1.79 -1.05 -21.97
C LYS A 119 0.96 -0.29 -20.92
N ARG A 120 0.28 0.79 -21.31
CA ARG A 120 -0.66 1.50 -20.42
C ARG A 120 -1.81 0.59 -19.98
N ILE A 121 -2.43 -0.12 -20.92
CA ILE A 121 -3.51 -1.08 -20.60
C ILE A 121 -2.99 -2.15 -19.64
N SER A 122 -1.81 -2.72 -19.90
CA SER A 122 -1.20 -3.72 -19.01
C SER A 122 -0.95 -3.16 -17.60
N ASN A 123 -0.47 -1.91 -17.48
CA ASN A 123 -0.25 -1.27 -16.18
C ASN A 123 -1.57 -1.02 -15.46
N LEU A 124 -2.59 -0.52 -16.16
CA LEU A 124 -3.93 -0.30 -15.59
C LEU A 124 -4.54 -1.61 -15.10
N LEU A 125 -4.46 -2.67 -15.91
CA LEU A 125 -4.91 -4.00 -15.51
C LEU A 125 -4.16 -4.49 -14.28
N ALA A 126 -2.84 -4.26 -14.18
CA ALA A 126 -2.08 -4.61 -13.00
C ALA A 126 -2.60 -3.90 -11.74
N VAL A 127 -2.89 -2.59 -11.80
CA VAL A 127 -3.46 -1.84 -10.67
C VAL A 127 -4.85 -2.34 -10.29
N VAL A 128 -5.74 -2.50 -11.29
CA VAL A 128 -7.14 -2.88 -11.06
C VAL A 128 -7.24 -4.31 -10.53
N ILE A 129 -6.58 -5.27 -11.17
CA ILE A 129 -6.62 -6.68 -10.75
C ILE A 129 -5.99 -6.83 -9.36
N SER A 130 -4.81 -6.24 -9.13
CA SER A 130 -4.17 -6.33 -7.81
C SER A 130 -4.98 -5.61 -6.73
N GLY A 131 -5.63 -4.50 -7.08
CA GLY A 131 -6.52 -3.77 -6.17
C GLY A 131 -7.76 -4.57 -5.79
N LEU A 132 -8.40 -5.24 -6.76
CA LEU A 132 -9.52 -6.14 -6.51
C LEU A 132 -9.11 -7.35 -5.65
N LEU A 133 -7.95 -7.95 -5.95
CA LEU A 133 -7.39 -9.03 -5.12
C LEU A 133 -7.12 -8.56 -3.69
N THR A 134 -6.59 -7.35 -3.53
CA THR A 134 -6.32 -6.75 -2.22
C THR A 134 -7.62 -6.47 -1.46
N ALA A 135 -8.62 -5.89 -2.12
CA ALA A 135 -9.93 -5.61 -1.52
C ALA A 135 -10.64 -6.89 -1.10
N THR A 136 -10.64 -7.92 -1.96
CA THR A 136 -11.23 -9.23 -1.64
C THR A 136 -10.49 -9.94 -0.51
N PHE A 137 -9.16 -9.91 -0.50
CA PHE A 137 -8.36 -10.43 0.60
C PHE A 137 -8.71 -9.71 1.91
N TYR A 138 -8.74 -8.37 1.87
CA TYR A 138 -9.09 -7.55 3.03
C TYR A 138 -10.48 -7.91 3.56
N LEU A 139 -11.51 -7.89 2.72
CA LEU A 139 -12.89 -8.17 3.14
C LEU A 139 -13.11 -9.59 3.69
N ARG A 140 -12.37 -10.59 3.19
CA ARG A 140 -12.56 -11.99 3.60
C ARG A 140 -11.69 -12.43 4.77
N ILE A 141 -10.52 -11.80 4.96
CA ILE A 141 -9.52 -12.27 5.92
C ILE A 141 -9.30 -11.25 7.03
N LEU A 142 -9.24 -9.96 6.71
CA LEU A 142 -8.93 -8.90 7.69
C LEU A 142 -10.17 -8.15 8.19
N GLY A 143 -11.26 -8.15 7.42
CA GLY A 143 -12.51 -7.47 7.77
C GLY A 143 -13.12 -7.99 9.08
N ASP A 144 -12.92 -9.27 9.38
CA ASP A 144 -13.49 -9.95 10.55
C ASP A 144 -12.53 -10.03 11.74
N VAL A 145 -11.24 -9.69 11.56
CA VAL A 145 -10.19 -9.72 12.60
C VAL A 145 -10.22 -8.44 13.42
#